data_AF-A0A430LCG0-F1
#
_entry.id   AF-A0A430LCG0-F1
#
_cell.length_a   1.000
_cell.length_b   1.000
_cell.length_c   1.000
_cell.angle_alpha   90.00
_cell.angle_beta   90.00
_cell.angle_gamma   90.00
#
_symmetry.space_group_name_H-M   'P 1'
#
loop_
_entity.id
_entity.type
_entity.pdbx_description
1 polymer ?
#
loop_
_entity_poly.entity_id
_entity_poly.type
_entity_poly.pdbx_seq_one_letter_code
_entity_poly.pdbx_strand_id
1 'polypeptide(L)'
;MRAGPKPNGINGVGPAPLNAKLLQTTQFSPADEAGVPAGDDLIQRSQKCTTSHLLVVTWTKDAGWAAPTIKPYGNFSMAPICSVLHYGTECFEGLKLYRGFDMKLRLFRPELNCARLKIFSLRGGLPDFDPDQLLKLIEAFVRVDGERWPPEPGTFLDLRLAIIGTSAALGVSRPAEATLFLVAVLFPQFGQAGPDLKLPSSSGQVRAWPGRFGNAPGAECKANRVKWLGGIHNNARY
;
A
#
# COMPACT_ATOMS: atom_id res chain seq x y z
N MET A 1 -14.37 -6.52 34.23
CA MET A 1 -13.25 -5.59 34.00
C MET A 1 -11.98 -6.17 34.59
N ARG A 2 -10.99 -6.55 33.77
CA ARG A 2 -9.62 -6.80 34.24
C ARG A 2 -8.68 -6.16 33.23
N ALA A 3 -8.06 -5.05 33.63
CA ALA A 3 -7.01 -4.41 32.86
C ALA A 3 -5.77 -5.31 32.91
N GLY A 4 -5.30 -5.75 31.73
CA GLY A 4 -4.02 -6.44 31.60
C GLY A 4 -2.83 -5.50 31.86
N PRO A 5 -1.64 -6.06 32.14
CA PRO A 5 -0.47 -5.25 32.51
C PRO A 5 0.01 -4.40 31.33
N LYS A 6 0.28 -3.12 31.60
CA LYS A 6 0.86 -2.18 30.63
C LYS A 6 2.34 -2.52 30.43
N PRO A 7 2.85 -2.62 29.19
CA PRO A 7 4.28 -2.80 28.96
C PRO A 7 5.06 -1.53 29.36
N ASN A 8 6.11 -1.75 30.14
CA ASN A 8 7.03 -0.72 30.62
C ASN A 8 7.97 -0.30 29.48
N GLY A 9 7.70 0.86 28.88
CA GLY A 9 8.66 1.61 28.07
C GLY A 9 9.54 2.49 28.96
N ILE A 10 10.84 2.48 28.70
CA ILE A 10 11.84 3.33 29.36
C ILE A 10 11.41 4.79 29.11
N ASN A 11 11.27 5.58 30.20
CA ASN A 11 10.82 6.99 30.26
C ASN A 11 9.31 7.30 30.31
N GLY A 12 8.41 6.33 30.51
CA GLY A 12 7.00 6.63 30.78
C GLY A 12 6.22 7.27 29.61
N VAL A 13 6.84 7.35 28.44
CA VAL A 13 6.19 7.71 27.18
C VAL A 13 5.87 6.38 26.49
N GLY A 14 4.59 6.16 26.16
CA GLY A 14 4.19 4.98 25.37
C GLY A 14 4.83 4.96 23.97
N PRO A 15 4.56 3.94 23.16
CA PRO A 15 5.07 3.86 21.79
C PRO A 15 4.80 5.16 21.02
N ALA A 16 5.80 5.65 20.28
CA ALA A 16 5.72 6.91 19.56
C ALA A 16 4.59 6.88 18.51
N PRO A 17 3.76 7.94 18.41
CA PRO A 17 2.75 8.04 17.38
C PRO A 17 3.38 8.37 16.02
N LEU A 18 2.69 8.02 14.94
CA LEU A 18 3.06 8.48 13.59
C LEU A 18 3.06 10.00 13.56
N ASN A 19 4.15 10.63 13.13
CA ASN A 19 4.30 12.07 13.18
C ASN A 19 4.88 12.62 11.87
N ALA A 20 4.04 13.32 11.10
CA ALA A 20 4.44 13.88 9.82
C ALA A 20 5.45 15.03 9.94
N LYS A 21 5.56 15.68 11.12
CA LYS A 21 6.53 16.77 11.34
C LYS A 21 7.98 16.27 11.40
N LEU A 22 8.18 14.98 11.67
CA LEU A 22 9.51 14.35 11.69
C LEU A 22 9.93 13.85 10.30
N LEU A 23 9.14 14.14 9.27
CA LEU A 23 9.43 13.71 7.91
C LEU A 23 10.79 14.23 7.45
N GLN A 24 11.63 13.30 7.02
CA GLN A 24 12.88 13.56 6.34
C GLN A 24 12.71 13.28 4.85
N THR A 25 13.37 14.06 4.00
CA THR A 25 13.32 13.87 2.55
C THR A 25 14.73 13.85 2.00
N THR A 26 15.05 12.77 1.30
CA THR A 26 16.27 12.61 0.53
C THR A 26 15.88 12.60 -0.93
N GLN A 27 16.31 13.63 -1.67
CA GLN A 27 16.06 13.74 -3.10
C GLN A 27 17.21 13.11 -3.90
N PHE A 28 16.93 12.67 -5.12
CA PHE A 28 17.99 12.39 -6.09
C PHE A 28 18.74 13.68 -6.45
N SER A 29 20.01 13.52 -6.84
CA SER A 29 20.66 14.55 -7.65
C SER A 29 19.93 14.64 -9.01
N PRO A 30 19.66 15.83 -9.56
CA PRO A 30 18.98 15.97 -10.86
C PRO A 30 19.63 15.18 -12.02
N ALA A 31 20.91 14.85 -11.92
CA ALA A 31 21.66 14.08 -12.91
C ALA A 31 21.42 12.56 -12.83
N ASP A 32 20.98 12.04 -11.68
CA ASP A 32 20.88 10.59 -11.41
C ASP A 32 19.44 10.05 -11.56
N GLU A 33 18.46 10.95 -11.68
CA GLU A 33 17.06 10.59 -11.67
C GLU A 33 16.55 10.38 -13.11
N ALA A 34 16.07 9.17 -13.41
CA ALA A 34 15.60 8.79 -14.73
C ALA A 34 14.59 9.80 -15.32
N GLY A 35 14.64 9.98 -16.64
CA GLY A 35 13.66 10.80 -17.36
C GLY A 35 12.26 10.24 -17.19
N VAL A 36 11.28 11.13 -17.03
CA VAL A 36 9.86 10.75 -17.03
C VAL A 36 9.56 10.16 -18.41
N PRO A 37 9.16 8.88 -18.51
CA PRO A 37 8.82 8.30 -19.80
C PRO A 37 7.71 9.11 -20.44
N ALA A 38 7.81 9.34 -21.76
CA ALA A 38 6.66 9.81 -22.52
C ALA A 38 5.48 8.87 -22.25
N GLY A 39 4.25 9.39 -22.32
CA GLY A 39 3.01 8.67 -22.00
C GLY A 39 2.66 7.51 -22.94
N ASP A 40 3.65 6.73 -23.39
CA ASP A 40 3.50 5.53 -24.18
C ASP A 40 2.61 4.52 -23.43
N ASP A 41 1.56 4.11 -24.12
CA ASP A 41 0.54 3.19 -23.66
C ASP A 41 1.14 1.85 -23.21
N LEU A 42 2.24 1.39 -23.83
CA LEU A 42 2.92 0.16 -23.43
C LEU A 42 3.57 0.26 -22.04
N ILE A 43 4.20 1.40 -21.73
CA ILE A 43 4.83 1.64 -20.43
C ILE A 43 3.77 1.73 -19.35
N GLN A 44 2.68 2.47 -19.61
CA GLN A 44 1.57 2.57 -18.67
C GLN A 44 0.90 1.20 -18.45
N ARG A 45 0.55 0.47 -19.52
CA ARG A 45 -0.06 -0.88 -19.44
C ARG A 45 0.81 -1.89 -18.71
N SER A 46 2.13 -1.73 -18.73
CA SER A 46 3.03 -2.61 -17.98
C SER A 46 2.81 -2.55 -16.47
N GLN A 47 2.32 -1.42 -15.94
CA GLN A 47 2.18 -1.14 -14.51
C GLN A 47 3.51 -1.26 -13.72
N LYS A 48 4.66 -1.16 -14.41
CA LYS A 48 6.00 -1.28 -13.82
C LYS A 48 6.70 0.06 -13.63
N CYS A 49 6.19 1.13 -14.25
CA CYS A 49 6.79 2.45 -14.18
C CYS A 49 6.38 3.14 -12.88
N THR A 50 7.32 3.22 -11.94
CA THR A 50 7.17 3.90 -10.65
C THR A 50 7.76 5.30 -10.72
N THR A 51 7.27 6.21 -9.87
CA THR A 51 7.95 7.49 -9.65
C THR A 51 9.26 7.27 -8.90
N SER A 52 10.07 8.33 -8.85
CA SER A 52 11.43 8.24 -8.35
C SER A 52 11.52 7.99 -6.85
N HIS A 53 10.55 8.44 -6.06
CA HIS A 53 10.63 8.32 -4.61
C HIS A 53 9.65 7.29 -4.04
N LEU A 54 9.96 6.90 -2.82
CA LEU A 54 9.21 6.00 -1.96
C LEU A 54 9.11 6.68 -0.59
N LEU A 55 7.90 6.80 -0.04
CA LEU A 55 7.71 7.12 1.36
C LEU A 55 7.75 5.82 2.18
N VAL A 56 8.54 5.79 3.26
CA VAL A 56 8.64 4.67 4.19
C VAL A 56 8.56 5.16 5.62
N VAL A 57 7.85 4.42 6.48
CA VAL A 57 7.87 4.58 7.92
C VAL A 57 7.91 3.19 8.57
N THR A 58 8.92 2.93 9.39
CA THR A 58 9.00 1.69 10.17
C THR A 58 8.30 1.84 11.52
N TRP A 59 7.84 0.73 12.06
CA TRP A 59 7.21 0.65 13.37
C TRP A 59 7.73 -0.55 14.13
N THR A 60 7.94 -0.40 15.43
CA THR A 60 8.16 -1.52 16.35
C THR A 60 7.19 -1.44 17.52
N LYS A 61 6.87 -2.59 18.11
CA LYS A 61 5.97 -2.69 19.26
C LYS A 61 6.45 -1.88 20.47
N ASP A 62 7.76 -1.82 20.67
CA ASP A 62 8.36 -1.21 21.84
C ASP A 62 8.61 0.29 21.66
N ALA A 63 9.00 0.73 20.45
CA ALA A 63 9.33 2.14 20.18
C ALA A 63 8.20 2.92 19.51
N GLY A 64 7.27 2.26 18.85
CA GLY A 64 6.25 2.88 18.01
C GLY A 64 6.75 3.25 16.62
N TRP A 65 6.19 4.29 16.03
CA TRP A 65 6.53 4.76 14.69
C TRP A 65 7.86 5.52 14.68
N ALA A 66 8.74 5.17 13.76
CA ALA A 66 9.95 5.92 13.48
C ALA A 66 9.65 7.22 12.70
N ALA A 67 10.68 8.05 12.53
CA ALA A 67 10.60 9.23 11.67
C ALA A 67 10.28 8.81 10.22
N PRO A 68 9.25 9.39 9.58
CA PRO A 68 8.95 9.12 8.18
C PRO A 68 10.09 9.57 7.26
N THR A 69 10.33 8.83 6.18
CA THR A 69 11.34 9.18 5.18
C THR A 69 10.77 9.10 3.77
N ILE A 70 10.87 10.17 2.99
CA ILE A 70 10.78 10.11 1.53
C ILE A 70 12.20 9.95 1.01
N LYS A 71 12.45 8.90 0.24
CA LYS A 71 13.79 8.57 -0.25
C LYS A 71 13.71 7.97 -1.66
N PRO A 72 14.83 7.85 -2.38
CA PRO A 72 14.89 7.13 -3.63
C PRO A 72 14.18 5.77 -3.57
N TYR A 73 13.39 5.48 -4.61
CA TYR A 73 12.73 4.20 -4.77
C TYR A 73 13.77 3.08 -4.76
N GLY A 74 13.49 2.03 -4.00
CA GLY A 74 14.36 0.87 -3.88
C GLY A 74 13.63 -0.32 -3.27
N ASN A 75 14.15 -1.51 -3.55
CA ASN A 75 13.58 -2.75 -3.03
C ASN A 75 13.73 -2.84 -1.52
N PHE A 76 12.75 -3.47 -0.85
CA PHE A 76 12.86 -3.81 0.56
C PHE A 76 13.76 -5.03 0.75
N SER A 77 14.64 -4.97 1.75
CA SER A 77 15.33 -6.14 2.30
C SER A 77 14.51 -6.69 3.46
N MET A 78 14.09 -7.94 3.38
CA MET A 78 13.22 -8.58 4.37
C MET A 78 13.72 -9.99 4.71
N ALA A 79 13.53 -10.40 5.96
CA ALA A 79 13.80 -11.77 6.35
C ALA A 79 12.86 -12.74 5.61
N PRO A 80 13.33 -13.92 5.17
CA PRO A 80 12.46 -14.92 4.54
C PRO A 80 11.31 -15.40 5.43
N ILE A 81 11.44 -15.22 6.75
CA ILE A 81 10.44 -15.58 7.77
C ILE A 81 9.55 -14.40 8.18
N CYS A 82 9.50 -13.32 7.39
CA CYS A 82 8.64 -12.17 7.66
C CYS A 82 7.16 -12.56 7.62
N SER A 83 6.38 -12.10 8.61
CA SER A 83 4.97 -12.46 8.75
C SER A 83 4.12 -12.17 7.51
N VAL A 84 4.41 -11.10 6.76
CA VAL A 84 3.70 -10.79 5.49
C VAL A 84 3.83 -11.89 4.44
N LEU A 85 4.99 -12.56 4.36
CA LEU A 85 5.27 -13.59 3.36
C LEU A 85 4.55 -14.92 3.65
N HIS A 86 4.24 -15.19 4.92
CA HIS A 86 3.66 -16.47 5.36
C HIS A 86 2.18 -16.38 5.70
N TYR A 87 1.74 -15.24 6.27
CA TYR A 87 0.41 -15.09 6.83
C TYR A 87 -0.40 -13.97 6.19
N GLY A 88 0.15 -13.29 5.17
CA GLY A 88 -0.54 -12.18 4.50
C GLY A 88 -0.91 -11.04 5.45
N THR A 89 -0.08 -10.79 6.48
CA THR A 89 -0.26 -9.68 7.44
C THR A 89 0.02 -8.35 6.74
N GLU A 90 -0.92 -7.91 5.92
CA GLU A 90 -0.84 -6.67 5.16
C GLU A 90 -2.22 -6.07 4.91
N CYS A 91 -2.25 -4.75 4.77
CA CYS A 91 -3.41 -4.02 4.28
C CYS A 91 -2.95 -2.90 3.36
N PHE A 92 -3.83 -2.47 2.44
CA PHE A 92 -3.45 -1.46 1.47
C PHE A 92 -4.62 -0.62 0.99
N GLU A 93 -4.30 0.55 0.47
CA GLU A 93 -5.20 1.52 -0.12
C GLU A 93 -4.71 1.96 -1.51
N GLY A 94 -5.66 2.44 -2.30
CA GLY A 94 -5.38 3.01 -3.63
C GLY A 94 -6.02 4.37 -3.73
N LEU A 95 -5.21 5.37 -4.05
CA LEU A 95 -5.66 6.73 -4.31
C LEU A 95 -5.21 7.13 -5.72
N LYS A 96 -5.88 8.12 -6.30
CA LYS A 96 -5.50 8.65 -7.61
C LYS A 96 -5.16 10.12 -7.47
N LEU A 97 -4.01 10.50 -8.01
CA LEU A 97 -3.58 11.88 -8.14
C LEU A 97 -3.90 12.36 -9.55
N TYR A 98 -4.77 13.36 -9.65
CA TYR A 98 -5.23 13.91 -10.92
C TYR A 98 -4.60 15.26 -11.20
N ARG A 99 -4.43 15.57 -12.48
CA ARG A 99 -4.17 16.94 -12.96
C ARG A 99 -5.47 17.51 -13.52
N GLY A 100 -5.92 18.63 -12.95
CA GLY A 100 -7.02 19.39 -13.52
C GLY A 100 -6.59 20.15 -14.77
N PHE A 101 -7.56 20.56 -15.59
CA PHE A 101 -7.33 21.45 -16.73
C PHE A 101 -6.78 22.83 -16.31
N ASP A 102 -6.95 23.21 -15.05
CA ASP A 102 -6.34 24.40 -14.45
C ASP A 102 -4.89 24.17 -13.97
N MET A 103 -4.29 23.04 -14.37
CA MET A 103 -2.93 22.66 -14.01
C MET A 103 -2.71 22.50 -12.51
N LYS A 104 -3.75 22.24 -11.70
CA LYS A 104 -3.60 21.91 -10.28
C LYS A 104 -3.71 20.41 -10.04
N LEU A 105 -2.87 19.93 -9.12
CA LEU A 105 -2.91 18.55 -8.63
C LEU A 105 -4.03 18.37 -7.61
N ARG A 106 -4.75 17.25 -7.67
CA ARG A 106 -5.87 16.95 -6.76
C ARG A 106 -5.91 15.46 -6.39
N LEU A 107 -6.24 15.21 -5.13
CA LEU A 107 -6.62 13.91 -4.62
C LEU A 107 -8.14 13.87 -4.42
N PHE A 108 -8.76 12.74 -4.69
CA PHE A 108 -10.20 12.56 -4.44
C PHE A 108 -10.45 11.91 -3.09
N ARG A 109 -10.95 12.70 -2.13
CA ARG A 109 -11.35 12.26 -0.78
C ARG A 109 -10.29 11.43 -0.04
N PRO A 110 -9.01 11.85 -0.01
CA PRO A 110 -7.93 11.06 0.58
C PRO A 110 -8.11 10.77 2.08
N GLU A 111 -8.86 11.62 2.79
CA GLU A 111 -9.23 11.42 4.19
C GLU A 111 -10.00 10.11 4.42
N LEU A 112 -10.86 9.72 3.47
CA LEU A 112 -11.60 8.46 3.56
C LEU A 112 -10.70 7.25 3.36
N ASN A 113 -9.71 7.35 2.46
CA ASN A 113 -8.73 6.28 2.28
C ASN A 113 -7.89 6.11 3.56
N CYS A 114 -7.45 7.20 4.19
CA CYS A 114 -6.66 7.13 5.44
C CYS A 114 -7.46 6.51 6.59
N ALA A 115 -8.71 6.97 6.80
CA ALA A 115 -9.60 6.41 7.81
C ALA A 115 -9.87 4.92 7.58
N ARG A 116 -10.07 4.55 6.31
CA ARG A 116 -10.34 3.18 5.92
C ARG A 116 -9.10 2.28 6.10
N LEU A 117 -7.90 2.75 5.77
CA LEU A 117 -6.66 2.03 6.04
C LEU A 117 -6.46 1.78 7.54
N LYS A 118 -6.76 2.76 8.41
CA LYS A 118 -6.68 2.58 9.87
C LYS A 118 -7.56 1.42 10.34
N ILE A 119 -8.80 1.35 9.88
CA ILE A 119 -9.73 0.26 10.20
C ILE A 119 -9.12 -1.10 9.81
N PHE A 120 -8.47 -1.19 8.65
CA PHE A 120 -7.88 -2.44 8.18
C PHE A 120 -6.58 -2.79 8.87
N SER A 121 -5.77 -1.79 9.22
CA SER A 121 -4.60 -1.99 10.05
C SER A 121 -4.99 -2.64 11.37
N LEU A 122 -5.97 -2.07 12.08
CA LEU A 122 -6.45 -2.59 13.36
C LEU A 122 -7.06 -3.99 13.23
N ARG A 123 -7.85 -4.24 12.17
CA ARG A 123 -8.43 -5.56 11.92
C ARG A 123 -7.39 -6.62 11.57
N GLY A 124 -6.34 -6.24 10.86
CA GLY A 124 -5.22 -7.11 10.48
C GLY A 124 -4.20 -7.32 11.61
N GLY A 125 -4.42 -6.74 12.80
CA GLY A 125 -3.46 -6.79 13.90
C GLY A 125 -2.18 -5.99 13.67
N LEU A 126 -2.20 -5.10 12.68
CA LEU A 126 -1.14 -4.14 12.36
C LEU A 126 -1.25 -2.89 13.24
N PRO A 127 -0.23 -2.01 13.25
CA PRO A 127 -0.17 -0.87 14.16
C PRO A 127 -1.28 0.16 13.95
N ASP A 128 -1.70 0.80 15.04
CA ASP A 128 -2.57 1.97 14.95
C ASP A 128 -1.77 3.23 14.53
N PHE A 129 -2.46 4.19 13.92
CA PHE A 129 -1.93 5.49 13.56
C PHE A 129 -3.04 6.55 13.49
N ASP A 130 -2.64 7.83 13.50
CA ASP A 130 -3.54 8.96 13.26
C ASP A 130 -3.72 9.18 11.75
N PRO A 131 -4.95 9.05 11.19
CA PRO A 131 -5.22 9.27 9.76
C PRO A 131 -4.79 10.65 9.26
N ASP A 132 -4.84 11.69 10.10
CA ASP A 132 -4.48 13.05 9.70
C ASP A 132 -2.97 13.20 9.51
N GLN A 133 -2.18 12.44 10.26
CA GLN A 133 -0.72 12.39 10.07
C GLN A 133 -0.37 11.68 8.77
N LEU A 134 -1.09 10.60 8.45
CA LEU A 134 -0.91 9.90 7.19
C LEU A 134 -1.29 10.76 6.00
N LEU A 135 -2.40 11.52 6.09
CA LEU A 135 -2.80 12.46 5.05
C LEU A 135 -1.70 13.50 4.77
N LYS A 136 -1.11 14.09 5.81
CA LYS A 136 0.02 15.03 5.66
C LYS A 136 1.23 14.41 4.98
N LEU A 137 1.52 13.13 5.25
CA LEU A 137 2.60 12.41 4.58
C LEU A 137 2.30 12.15 3.10
N ILE A 138 1.06 11.79 2.75
CA ILE A 138 0.62 11.64 1.36
C ILE A 138 0.77 12.97 0.62
N GLU A 139 0.32 14.08 1.22
CA GLU A 139 0.49 15.41 0.63
C GLU A 139 1.96 15.79 0.43
N ALA A 140 2.81 15.51 1.41
CA ALA A 140 4.25 15.78 1.30
C ALA A 140 4.88 14.94 0.17
N PHE A 141 4.53 13.66 0.07
CA PHE A 141 4.97 12.79 -1.03
C PHE A 141 4.52 13.32 -2.40
N VAL A 142 3.26 13.74 -2.53
CA VAL A 142 2.71 14.32 -3.75
C VAL A 142 3.41 15.64 -4.12
N ARG A 143 3.84 16.45 -3.15
CA ARG A 143 4.63 17.66 -3.43
C ARG A 143 6.01 17.34 -3.99
N VAL A 144 6.64 16.24 -3.53
CA VAL A 144 7.96 15.82 -4.03
C VAL A 144 7.85 15.23 -5.44
N ASP A 145 7.00 14.23 -5.65
CA ASP A 145 6.95 13.49 -6.91
C ASP A 145 5.91 14.03 -7.91
N GLY A 146 4.80 14.57 -7.43
CA GLY A 146 3.66 14.95 -8.28
C GLY A 146 3.93 16.15 -9.18
N GLU A 147 4.85 17.04 -8.81
CA GLU A 147 5.27 18.16 -9.67
C GLU A 147 6.19 17.71 -10.80
N ARG A 148 7.08 16.74 -10.52
CA ARG A 148 8.01 16.19 -11.51
C ARG A 148 7.34 15.18 -12.44
N TRP A 149 6.40 14.41 -11.92
CA TRP A 149 5.63 13.40 -12.66
C TRP A 149 4.18 13.85 -12.85
N PRO A 150 3.91 15.05 -13.42
CA PRO A 150 2.56 15.55 -13.50
C PRO A 150 1.76 14.68 -14.48
N PRO A 151 0.61 14.11 -14.06
CA PRO A 151 -0.30 13.52 -15.02
C PRO A 151 -0.76 14.59 -16.01
N GLU A 152 -1.03 14.20 -17.25
CA GLU A 152 -1.72 15.08 -18.21
C GLU A 152 -3.18 15.30 -17.77
N PRO A 153 -3.81 16.43 -18.15
CA PRO A 153 -5.23 16.64 -17.89
C PRO A 153 -6.09 15.46 -18.36
N GLY A 154 -6.93 14.93 -17.47
CA GLY A 154 -7.74 13.74 -17.74
C GLY A 154 -7.07 12.41 -17.43
N THR A 155 -5.78 12.40 -17.06
CA THR A 155 -5.04 11.21 -16.59
C THR A 155 -4.79 11.26 -15.08
N PHE A 156 -4.18 10.21 -14.54
CA PHE A 156 -3.86 10.11 -13.12
C PHE A 156 -2.60 9.29 -12.85
N LEU A 157 -1.94 9.57 -11.72
CA LEU A 157 -0.99 8.66 -11.09
C LEU A 157 -1.72 7.81 -10.03
N ASP A 158 -1.48 6.50 -10.02
CA ASP A 158 -2.00 5.61 -8.96
C ASP A 158 -1.05 5.65 -7.77
N LEU A 159 -1.56 6.09 -6.63
CA LEU A 159 -0.86 6.09 -5.36
C LEU A 159 -1.19 4.80 -4.62
N ARG A 160 -0.18 3.97 -4.35
CA ARG A 160 -0.29 2.74 -3.57
C ARG A 160 0.27 2.90 -2.19
N LEU A 161 -0.64 2.90 -1.22
CA LEU A 161 -0.35 2.99 0.20
C LEU A 161 -0.55 1.61 0.83
N ALA A 162 0.41 1.13 1.60
CA ALA A 162 0.30 -0.17 2.26
C ALA A 162 0.97 -0.19 3.62
N ILE A 163 0.52 -1.11 4.48
CA ILE A 163 1.17 -1.48 5.73
C ILE A 163 1.40 -2.99 5.70
N ILE A 164 2.63 -3.41 5.91
CA ILE A 164 3.04 -4.82 5.93
C ILE A 164 3.67 -5.17 7.28
N GLY A 165 3.35 -6.36 7.80
CA GLY A 165 4.01 -6.93 8.96
C GLY A 165 5.39 -7.48 8.59
N THR A 166 6.44 -6.97 9.21
CA THR A 166 7.85 -7.29 8.89
C THR A 166 8.55 -8.08 9.98
N SER A 167 7.80 -8.61 10.95
CA SER A 167 8.39 -9.42 12.03
C SER A 167 8.97 -10.71 11.49
N ALA A 168 10.25 -10.94 11.77
CA ALA A 168 10.97 -12.16 11.40
C ALA A 168 10.61 -13.32 12.34
N ALA A 169 9.37 -13.79 12.29
CA ALA A 169 8.86 -14.86 13.15
C ALA A 169 7.81 -15.72 12.44
N LEU A 170 7.97 -17.04 12.53
CA LEU A 170 6.98 -18.04 12.08
C LEU A 170 5.89 -18.32 13.13
N GLY A 171 5.96 -17.72 14.31
CA GLY A 171 4.88 -17.82 15.29
C GLY A 171 3.68 -17.00 14.83
N VAL A 172 2.50 -17.62 14.72
CA VAL A 172 1.26 -16.90 14.40
C VAL A 172 0.92 -15.98 15.57
N SER A 173 1.26 -14.70 15.43
CA SER A 173 1.08 -13.67 16.45
C SER A 173 0.95 -12.30 15.79
N ARG A 174 0.54 -11.29 16.56
CA ARG A 174 0.55 -9.92 16.05
C ARG A 174 2.01 -9.52 15.76
N PRO A 175 2.29 -8.94 14.59
CA PRO A 175 3.64 -8.54 14.25
C PRO A 175 4.16 -7.53 15.29
N ALA A 176 5.39 -7.75 15.75
CA ALA A 176 6.14 -6.82 16.61
C ALA A 176 6.82 -5.70 15.80
N GLU A 177 6.86 -5.85 14.48
CA GLU A 177 7.47 -4.91 13.53
C GLU A 177 6.59 -4.79 12.29
N ALA A 178 6.45 -3.59 11.76
CA ALA A 178 5.71 -3.33 10.54
C ALA A 178 6.34 -2.17 9.75
N THR A 179 6.02 -2.11 8.47
CA THR A 179 6.42 -1.02 7.58
C THR A 179 5.19 -0.44 6.89
N LEU A 180 4.98 0.87 7.02
CA LEU A 180 4.08 1.64 6.17
C LEU A 180 4.87 2.21 5.00
N PHE A 181 4.34 2.08 3.78
CA PHE A 181 4.96 2.68 2.61
C PHE A 181 3.95 3.21 1.60
N LEU A 182 4.40 4.18 0.79
CA LEU A 182 3.65 4.75 -0.31
C LEU A 182 4.55 4.84 -1.55
N VAL A 183 4.04 4.35 -2.68
CA VAL A 183 4.66 4.44 -4.00
C VAL A 183 3.65 5.03 -5.00
N ALA A 184 4.13 5.73 -6.02
CA ALA A 184 3.30 6.15 -7.14
C ALA A 184 3.68 5.39 -8.42
N VAL A 185 2.67 5.04 -9.22
CA VAL A 185 2.81 4.23 -10.43
C VAL A 185 2.06 4.90 -11.57
N LEU A 186 2.69 4.93 -12.75
CA LEU A 186 1.99 5.29 -13.98
C LEU A 186 1.05 4.15 -14.34
N PHE A 187 -0.24 4.46 -14.39
CA PHE A 187 -1.30 3.47 -14.56
C PHE A 187 -2.04 3.71 -15.89
N PRO A 188 -2.44 2.66 -16.63
CA PRO A 188 -3.10 2.84 -17.92
C PRO A 188 -4.46 3.52 -17.74
N GLN A 189 -4.79 4.39 -18.70
CA GLN A 189 -6.11 4.99 -18.78
C GLN A 189 -7.11 4.00 -19.37
N PHE A 190 -8.13 3.64 -18.60
CA PHE A 190 -9.26 2.86 -19.12
C PHE A 190 -10.28 3.83 -19.73
N GLY A 191 -9.98 4.28 -20.95
CA GLY A 191 -10.68 5.41 -21.59
C GLY A 191 -11.53 5.08 -22.81
N GLN A 192 -11.56 3.83 -23.27
CA GLN A 192 -12.47 3.43 -24.33
C GLN A 192 -13.36 2.30 -23.82
N ALA A 193 -14.65 2.40 -24.11
CA ALA A 193 -15.57 1.28 -23.99
C ALA A 193 -14.98 0.14 -24.84
N GLY A 194 -14.24 -0.75 -24.19
CA GLY A 194 -13.85 -2.01 -24.79
C GLY A 194 -15.11 -2.81 -25.11
N PRO A 195 -14.98 -3.91 -25.87
CA PRO A 195 -16.10 -4.83 -26.05
C PRO A 195 -16.68 -5.20 -24.68
N ASP A 196 -18.00 -5.34 -24.60
CA ASP A 196 -18.71 -5.67 -23.35
C ASP A 196 -17.96 -6.74 -22.55
N LEU A 197 -17.64 -6.42 -21.30
CA LEU A 197 -16.90 -7.35 -20.44
C LEU A 197 -17.83 -8.51 -20.06
N LYS A 198 -17.57 -9.69 -20.60
CA LYS A 198 -18.26 -10.92 -20.17
C LYS A 198 -17.86 -11.25 -18.73
N LEU A 199 -18.84 -11.22 -17.82
CA LEU A 199 -18.64 -11.54 -16.41
C LEU A 199 -18.92 -13.03 -16.17
N PRO A 200 -17.91 -13.85 -15.81
CA PRO A 200 -18.16 -15.24 -15.43
C PRO A 200 -18.92 -15.28 -14.10
N SER A 201 -20.02 -16.02 -14.06
CA SER A 201 -20.80 -16.27 -12.85
C SER A 201 -20.75 -17.75 -12.52
N SER A 202 -20.37 -18.07 -11.28
CA SER A 202 -20.33 -19.44 -10.77
C SER A 202 -20.76 -19.45 -9.32
N SER A 203 -21.68 -20.35 -8.96
CA SER A 203 -22.13 -20.54 -7.58
C SER A 203 -21.10 -21.25 -6.69
N GLY A 204 -20.07 -21.87 -7.28
CA GLY A 204 -19.04 -22.61 -6.55
C GLY A 204 -17.89 -21.75 -6.00
N GLN A 205 -17.93 -20.43 -6.20
CA GLN A 205 -16.88 -19.52 -5.75
C GLN A 205 -17.47 -18.40 -4.90
N VAL A 206 -16.99 -18.28 -3.66
CA VAL A 206 -17.42 -17.23 -2.73
C VAL A 206 -16.25 -16.29 -2.49
N ARG A 207 -16.45 -15.01 -2.82
CA ARG A 207 -15.42 -13.98 -2.60
C ARG A 207 -15.23 -13.64 -1.12
N ALA A 208 -16.33 -13.56 -0.39
CA ALA A 208 -16.41 -13.08 0.98
C ALA A 208 -17.65 -13.64 1.67
N TRP A 209 -17.60 -13.77 2.99
CA TRP A 209 -18.73 -14.24 3.79
C TRP A 209 -18.88 -13.42 5.07
N PRO A 210 -20.09 -13.37 5.66
CA PRO A 210 -20.35 -12.63 6.89
C PRO A 210 -19.38 -13.02 8.02
N GLY A 211 -18.94 -12.03 8.79
CA GLY A 211 -18.01 -12.23 9.91
C GLY A 211 -16.52 -12.29 9.51
N ARG A 212 -16.17 -12.08 8.23
CA ARG A 212 -14.79 -12.15 7.73
C ARG A 212 -14.31 -10.84 7.13
N PHE A 213 -13.13 -10.87 6.51
CA PHE A 213 -12.41 -9.70 6.02
C PHE A 213 -12.91 -9.15 4.67
N GLY A 214 -14.07 -9.58 4.15
CA GLY A 214 -14.52 -9.24 2.79
C GLY A 214 -14.74 -7.75 2.50
N ASN A 215 -14.99 -6.95 3.54
CA ASN A 215 -15.08 -5.49 3.48
C ASN A 215 -13.73 -4.79 3.66
N ALA A 216 -12.64 -5.56 3.78
CA ALA A 216 -11.27 -5.08 3.87
C ALA A 216 -10.47 -5.38 2.57
N PRO A 217 -9.81 -4.39 1.96
CA PRO A 217 -8.73 -4.54 1.02
C PRO A 217 -7.47 -5.00 1.77
N GLY A 218 -7.42 -6.30 2.06
CA GLY A 218 -6.22 -7.02 2.48
C GLY A 218 -5.90 -8.17 1.52
N ALA A 219 -4.69 -8.73 1.61
CA ALA A 219 -4.21 -9.81 0.75
C ALA A 219 -5.17 -11.00 0.69
N GLU A 220 -5.68 -11.42 1.85
CA GLU A 220 -6.52 -12.61 2.01
C GLU A 220 -7.78 -12.54 1.11
N CYS A 221 -8.38 -11.36 0.96
CA CYS A 221 -9.57 -11.17 0.13
C CYS A 221 -9.27 -11.07 -1.37
N LYS A 222 -8.00 -10.90 -1.77
CA LYS A 222 -7.61 -10.84 -3.18
C LYS A 222 -6.89 -12.11 -3.64
N ALA A 223 -6.15 -12.80 -2.78
CA ALA A 223 -5.42 -14.03 -3.07
C ALA A 223 -6.36 -15.19 -3.47
N ASN A 224 -7.53 -15.29 -2.84
CA ASN A 224 -8.54 -16.32 -3.14
C ASN A 224 -9.23 -16.15 -4.52
N ARG A 225 -8.81 -15.19 -5.36
CA ARG A 225 -9.32 -15.02 -6.73
C ARG A 225 -8.50 -15.74 -7.80
N VAL A 226 -7.31 -16.23 -7.49
CA VAL A 226 -6.47 -16.94 -8.46
C VAL A 226 -6.61 -18.44 -8.24
N LYS A 227 -7.46 -19.09 -9.04
CA LYS A 227 -7.50 -20.56 -9.14
C LYS A 227 -6.61 -20.97 -10.31
N TRP A 228 -5.55 -21.72 -10.04
CA TRP A 228 -4.86 -22.46 -11.10
C TRP A 228 -5.81 -23.56 -11.60
N LEU A 229 -6.34 -23.40 -12.81
CA LEU A 229 -6.92 -24.52 -13.54
C LEU A 229 -5.77 -25.35 -14.09
N GLY A 230 -5.27 -26.27 -13.27
CA GLY A 230 -4.36 -27.32 -13.72
C GLY A 230 -5.10 -28.25 -14.67
N GLY A 231 -4.92 -28.04 -15.97
CA GLY A 231 -5.10 -29.09 -16.97
C GLY A 231 -3.98 -30.10 -16.81
N ILE A 232 -4.27 -31.23 -16.16
CA ILE A 232 -3.54 -32.47 -16.35
C ILE A 232 -4.57 -33.49 -16.78
N HIS A 233 -4.76 -33.61 -18.10
CA HIS A 233 -5.38 -34.78 -18.69
C HIS A 233 -4.40 -35.94 -18.52
N ASN A 234 -4.56 -36.76 -17.49
CA ASN A 234 -3.98 -38.09 -17.49
C ASN A 234 -5.02 -39.05 -18.06
N ASN A 235 -4.94 -39.24 -19.38
CA ASN A 235 -5.40 -40.46 -20.01
C ASN A 235 -4.52 -41.61 -19.49
N ALA A 236 -5.03 -42.41 -18.57
CA ALA A 236 -4.56 -43.76 -18.37
C ALA A 236 -5.74 -44.61 -17.91
N ARG A 237 -6.23 -45.43 -18.85
CA ARG A 237 -7.07 -46.59 -18.59
C ARG A 237 -6.33 -47.54 -17.64
N TYR A 238 -7.01 -48.05 -16.63
CA TYR A 238 -7.27 -49.48 -16.40
C TYR A 238 -8.53 -49.60 -15.55
#